data_AF-A0A8T4MRU5-F1
#
_entry.id   AF-A0A8T4MRU5-F1
#
_cell.length_a   1.000
_cell.length_b   1.000
_cell.length_c   1.000
_cell.angle_alpha   90.00
_cell.angle_beta   90.00
_cell.angle_gamma   90.00
#
_symmetry.space_group_name_H-M   'P 1'
#
loop_
_entity.id
_entity.type
_entity.pdbx_description
1 polymer ?
#
loop_
_entity_poly.entity_id
_entity_poly.type
_entity_poly.pdbx_seq_one_letter_code
_entity_poly.pdbx_strand_id
1 'polypeptide(L)' 'MLKDYKESEEWLSNGDLQAIMNIPSGLQIDFYDKLNSVTHGAIVSEDMSK' A
#
# COMPACT_ATOMS: atom_id res chain seq x y z
N MET A 1 -19.10 -1.77 -6.55
CA MET A 1 -18.50 -2.33 -5.32
C MET A 1 -17.02 -1.98 -5.34
N LEU A 2 -16.50 -1.33 -4.30
CA LEU A 2 -15.05 -1.14 -4.17
C LEU A 2 -14.43 -2.53 -4.03
N LYS A 3 -13.51 -2.87 -4.92
CA LYS A 3 -12.76 -4.12 -4.81
C LYS A 3 -11.89 -4.00 -3.56
N ASP A 4 -12.06 -4.93 -2.63
CA ASP A 4 -11.29 -4.93 -1.39
C ASP A 4 -9.93 -5.57 -1.67
N TYR A 5 -8.94 -4.73 -1.95
CA TYR A 5 -7.55 -5.15 -2.19
C TYR A 5 -6.75 -5.24 -0.89
N LYS A 6 -7.32 -4.85 0.25
CA LYS A 6 -6.66 -4.86 1.55
C LYS A 6 -6.66 -6.27 2.12
N GLU A 7 -5.47 -6.82 2.37
CA GLU A 7 -5.29 -8.07 3.10
C GLU A 7 -5.31 -7.81 4.61
N SER A 8 -4.53 -6.83 5.06
CA SER A 8 -4.47 -6.43 6.47
C SER A 8 -4.05 -4.96 6.62
N GLU A 9 -4.37 -4.38 7.77
CA GLU A 9 -3.85 -3.08 8.22
C GLU A 9 -3.61 -3.09 9.73
N GLU A 10 -2.57 -2.40 10.16
CA GLU A 10 -2.18 -2.24 11.56
C GLU A 10 -1.68 -0.82 11.81
N TRP A 11 -2.21 -0.19 12.86
CA TRP A 11 -1.64 1.06 13.38
C TRP A 11 -0.54 0.71 14.38
N LEU A 12 0.67 1.17 14.08
CA LEU A 12 1.83 0.96 14.93
C LEU A 12 1.81 1.93 16.11
N SER A 13 2.54 1.58 17.16
CA SER A 13 2.60 2.39 18.40
C SER A 13 3.26 3.77 18.20
N ASN A 14 4.00 3.96 17.12
CA ASN A 14 4.59 5.24 16.72
C ASN A 14 3.62 6.12 15.89
N GLY A 15 2.41 5.65 15.60
CA GLY A 15 1.41 6.34 14.80
C GLY A 15 1.50 6.10 13.30
N ASP A 16 2.43 5.27 12.84
CA ASP A 16 2.49 4.85 11.43
C ASP A 16 1.38 3.84 11.11
N LEU A 17 0.97 3.83 9.84
CA LEU A 17 0.06 2.82 9.30
C LEU A 17 0.84 1.82 8.46
N GLN A 18 0.77 0.55 8.84
CA GLN A 18 1.25 -0.57 8.03
C GLN A 18 0.06 -1.27 7.37
N ALA A 19 0.16 -1.58 6.08
CA ALA A 19 -0.90 -2.29 5.34
C ALA A 19 -0.32 -3.28 4.33
N ILE A 20 -0.98 -4.43 4.18
CA ILE A 20 -0.67 -5.43 3.15
C ILE A 20 -1.79 -5.38 2.11
N MET A 21 -1.42 -5.21 0.84
CA MET A 21 -2.35 -5.01 -0.27
C MET A 21 -2.14 -6.07 -1.35
N ASN A 22 -3.20 -6.77 -1.71
CA ASN A 22 -3.25 -7.70 -2.84
C ASN A 22 -3.66 -6.96 -4.12
N ILE A 23 -2.70 -6.29 -4.73
CA ILE A 23 -2.92 -5.52 -5.96
C ILE A 23 -2.65 -6.35 -7.23
N PRO A 24 -3.50 -6.26 -8.27
CA PRO A 24 -3.18 -6.84 -9.57
C PRO A 24 -1.91 -6.21 -10.16
N SER A 25 -1.03 -7.02 -10.76
CA SER A 25 0.24 -6.55 -11.32
C SER A 25 0.07 -5.42 -12.35
N GLY A 26 -1.04 -5.42 -13.10
CA GLY A 26 -1.36 -4.36 -14.07
C GLY A 26 -1.70 -2.99 -13.44
N LEU A 27 -1.87 -2.91 -12.12
CA LEU A 27 -2.16 -1.67 -11.39
C LEU A 27 -0.99 -1.23 -10.48
N GLN A 28 0.11 -1.98 -10.47
CA GLN A 28 1.19 -1.79 -9.50
C GLN A 28 1.88 -0.41 -9.64
N ILE A 29 2.18 0.01 -10.88
CA ILE A 29 2.82 1.31 -11.15
C ILE A 29 1.89 2.47 -10.73
N ASP A 30 0.64 2.45 -11.19
CA ASP A 30 -0.36 3.47 -10.84
C ASP A 30 -0.58 3.57 -9.32
N PHE A 31 -0.53 2.44 -8.62
CA PHE A 31 -0.63 2.39 -7.16
C PHE A 31 0.54 3.09 -6.47
N TYR A 32 1.78 2.80 -6.89
CA TYR A 32 2.96 3.48 -6.33
C TYR A 32 2.97 4.97 -6.64
N ASP A 33 2.61 5.38 -7.85
CA ASP A 33 2.53 6.80 -8.22
C ASP A 33 1.51 7.56 -7.37
N LYS A 34 0.34 6.94 -7.14
CA LYS A 34 -0.70 7.50 -6.28
C LYS A 34 -0.22 7.64 -4.84
N LEU A 35 0.41 6.60 -4.29
CA LEU A 35 0.93 6.59 -2.92
C LEU A 35 2.00 7.67 -2.74
N ASN A 36 2.97 7.74 -3.65
CA ASN A 36 4.00 8.76 -3.62
C ASN A 36 3.41 10.17 -3.66
N SER A 37 2.37 10.40 -4.46
CA SER A 37 1.70 11.70 -4.53
C SER A 37 1.02 12.10 -3.22
N VAL A 38 0.43 11.16 -2.47
CA VAL A 38 -0.27 11.48 -1.22
C VAL A 38 0.67 11.54 -0.02
N THR A 39 1.73 10.73 0.00
CA THR A 39 2.73 10.72 1.07
C THR A 39 3.86 11.71 0.83
N HIS A 40 3.90 12.35 -0.35
CA HIS A 40 5.01 13.20 -0.78
C HIS A 40 6.35 12.45 -0.74
N GLY A 41 6.33 11.16 -1.08
CA GLY A 41 7.50 10.28 -1.06
C GLY A 41 7.89 9.76 0.34
N ALA A 42 7.16 10.11 1.40
CA ALA A 42 7.37 9.55 2.74
C ALA A 42 6.71 8.17 2.87
N ILE A 43 7.18 7.20 2.10
CA ILE A 43 6.69 5.82 2.11
C ILE A 43 7.84 4.82 1.98
N VAL A 44 7.68 3.68 2.66
CA VAL A 44 8.53 2.50 2.50
C VAL A 44 7.61 1.36 2.06
N SER A 45 7.96 0.69 0.97
CA SER A 45 7.20 -0.44 0.44
C SER A 45 8.12 -1.60 0.11
N GLU A 46 7.62 -2.82 0.32
CA GLU A 46 8.31 -4.07 -0.01
C GLU A 46 7.37 -4.96 -0.82
N ASP A 47 7.90 -5.59 -1.86
CA ASP A 47 7.17 -6.61 -2.62
C ASP A 47 7.24 -7.94 -1.89
N MET A 48 6.09 -8.43 -1.44
CA MET A 48 5.98 -9.73 -0.78
C MET A 48 5.73 -10.81 -1.84
N SER A 49 6.79 -11.49 -2.27
CA SER A 49 6.65 -12.76 -3.01
C SER A 49 6.03 -13.82 -2.10
N LYS A 50 4.83 -14.31 -2.47
CA LYS A 50 4.27 -15.55 -1.90
C LYS A 50 5.04 -16.78 -2.37
#